data_AF-A0AA38MKA5-F1
#
_entry.id   AF-A0AA38MKA5-F1
#
_cell.length_a   1.000
_cell.length_b   1.000
_cell.length_c   1.000
_cell.angle_alpha   90.00
_cell.angle_beta   90.00
_cell.angle_gamma   90.00
#
_symmetry.space_group_name_H-M   'P 1'
#
loop_
_entity.id
_entity.type
_entity.pdbx_description
1 polymer ?
#
loop_
_entity_poly.entity_id
_entity_poly.type
_entity_poly.pdbx_seq_one_letter_code
_entity_poly.pdbx_strand_id
1 'polypeptide(L)'
;MQDSIWKKFPLNKAVGMNEVVSILEDYAFKANKKDRSEYKQATLKTIWNTTAKLVEQLYFTKFNITMIPFMDIDFESARKARDSRRKKLQAIPEKRKISSCAIDEVNYKKVINHWDEDTPSGLQKKNYLIAAKELAWRGGKGAYCLLHYFKSEVDSSGNRTGHYEYNSIFSKTRQGGASLTCESKCLIPNRENPNLCPVGITKEELGKG
;
A
#
# COMPACT_ATOMS: atom_id res chain seq x y z
N MET A 1 16.71 16.13 -3.42
CA MET A 1 15.85 16.50 -2.25
C MET A 1 16.43 16.00 -0.93
N GLN A 2 17.21 14.90 -0.92
CA GLN A 2 17.87 14.35 0.29
C GLN A 2 18.98 15.25 0.85
N ASP A 3 19.78 15.92 0.02
CA ASP A 3 20.92 16.73 0.51
C ASP A 3 20.56 18.01 1.26
N SER A 4 19.33 18.54 1.10
CA SER A 4 18.96 19.82 1.71
C SER A 4 18.51 19.72 3.17
N ILE A 5 18.09 18.52 3.62
CA ILE A 5 17.64 18.31 5.00
C ILE A 5 18.85 18.19 5.93
N TRP A 6 19.87 17.43 5.53
CA TRP A 6 21.09 17.21 6.32
C TRP A 6 21.99 18.45 6.41
N LYS A 7 21.89 19.40 5.47
CA LYS A 7 22.54 20.71 5.60
C LYS A 7 21.98 21.57 6.73
N LYS A 8 20.73 21.34 7.15
CA LYS A 8 20.09 22.09 8.26
C LYS A 8 20.22 21.39 9.62
N PHE A 9 20.51 20.10 9.63
CA PHE A 9 20.68 19.29 10.84
C PHE A 9 21.94 18.43 10.68
N PRO A 10 23.11 18.89 11.14
CA PRO A 10 24.38 18.20 10.92
C PRO A 10 24.49 16.95 11.80
N LEU A 11 23.90 15.84 11.34
CA LEU A 11 24.07 14.54 11.99
C LEU A 11 25.52 14.06 11.84
N ASN A 12 26.20 13.87 12.97
CA ASN A 12 27.56 13.35 13.03
C ASN A 12 27.76 12.47 14.27
N LYS A 13 28.91 11.79 14.40
CA LYS A 13 29.18 10.85 15.49
C LYS A 13 29.18 11.50 16.88
N ALA A 14 29.47 12.79 16.98
CA ALA A 14 29.53 13.52 18.25
C ALA A 14 28.15 13.98 18.75
N VAL A 15 27.13 13.96 17.89
CA VAL A 15 25.74 14.28 18.26
C VAL A 15 25.23 13.16 19.15
N GLY A 16 24.96 13.50 20.42
CA GLY A 16 24.42 12.57 21.40
C GLY A 16 22.99 12.13 21.04
N MET A 17 22.55 10.98 21.55
CA MET A 17 21.23 10.42 21.22
C MET A 17 20.08 11.40 21.51
N ASN A 18 20.15 12.12 22.62
CA ASN A 18 19.17 13.14 23.01
C ASN A 18 19.04 14.27 21.97
N GLU A 19 20.12 14.62 21.29
CA GLU A 19 20.13 15.64 20.26
C GLU A 19 19.53 15.11 18.96
N VAL A 20 19.76 13.83 18.62
CA VAL A 20 19.07 13.15 17.51
C VAL A 20 17.55 13.11 17.75
N VAL A 21 17.13 12.81 18.98
CA VAL A 21 15.71 12.83 19.40
C VAL A 21 15.13 14.24 19.22
N SER A 22 15.82 15.27 19.72
CA SER A 22 15.41 16.67 19.58
C SER A 22 15.29 17.10 18.11
N ILE A 23 16.21 16.69 17.24
CA ILE A 23 16.13 16.95 15.79
C ILE A 23 14.85 16.33 15.20
N LEU A 24 14.51 15.10 15.57
CA LEU A 24 13.30 14.44 15.08
C LEU A 24 12.01 15.06 15.65
N GLU A 25 12.03 15.57 16.89
CA GLU A 25 10.95 16.38 17.46
C GLU A 25 10.74 17.66 16.66
N ASP A 26 11.81 18.41 16.45
CA ASP A 26 11.80 19.65 15.68
C ASP A 26 11.29 19.41 14.26
N TYR A 27 11.75 18.34 13.64
CA TYR A 27 11.34 17.97 12.30
C TYR A 27 9.83 17.71 12.21
N ALA A 28 9.22 17.14 13.26
CA ALA A 28 7.77 16.94 13.28
C ALA A 28 6.97 18.26 13.17
N PHE A 29 7.48 19.36 13.73
CA PHE A 29 6.81 20.65 13.71
C PHE A 29 7.24 21.55 12.55
N LYS A 30 8.51 21.46 12.13
CA LYS A 30 9.10 22.31 11.09
C LYS A 30 8.94 21.74 9.67
N ALA A 31 8.51 20.48 9.51
CA ALA A 31 8.27 19.88 8.21
C ALA A 31 7.08 20.56 7.48
N ASN A 32 7.41 21.44 6.54
CA ASN A 32 6.48 22.12 5.65
C ASN A 32 6.86 21.87 4.19
N LYS A 33 5.90 22.10 3.29
CA LYS A 33 6.15 22.09 1.84
C LYS A 33 7.11 23.23 1.45
N LYS A 34 7.59 23.20 0.20
CA LYS A 34 8.48 24.24 -0.37
C LYS A 34 7.86 25.65 -0.32
N ASP A 35 6.55 25.73 -0.51
CA ASP A 35 5.75 26.97 -0.40
C ASP A 35 5.47 27.39 1.06
N ARG A 36 6.09 26.72 2.05
CA ARG A 36 5.87 26.86 3.49
C ARG A 36 4.48 26.42 3.98
N SER A 37 3.62 25.91 3.10
CA SER A 37 2.32 25.39 3.52
C SER A 37 2.47 24.07 4.28
N GLU A 38 1.57 23.83 5.23
CA GLU A 38 1.56 22.60 6.01
C GLU A 38 1.17 21.38 5.17
N TYR A 39 1.77 20.24 5.48
CA TYR A 39 1.37 18.95 4.92
C TYR A 39 0.00 18.47 5.45
N LYS A 40 -0.62 17.53 4.73
CA LYS A 40 -1.75 16.76 5.28
C LYS A 40 -1.24 15.83 6.39
N GLN A 41 -2.10 15.47 7.35
CA GLN A 41 -1.71 14.65 8.51
C GLN A 41 -1.08 13.29 8.14
N ALA A 42 -1.52 12.68 7.03
CA ALA A 42 -0.99 11.41 6.55
C ALA A 42 0.42 11.59 5.97
N THR A 43 0.61 12.63 5.15
CA THR A 43 1.89 12.96 4.53
C THR A 43 2.95 13.29 5.57
N LEU A 44 2.60 14.06 6.62
CA LEU A 44 3.53 14.35 7.71
C LEU A 44 4.05 13.06 8.37
N LYS A 45 3.16 12.10 8.66
CA LYS A 45 3.54 10.80 9.23
C LYS A 45 4.56 10.08 8.33
N THR A 46 4.26 10.02 7.04
CA THR A 46 5.11 9.33 6.06
C THR A 46 6.48 9.98 6.01
N ILE A 47 6.55 11.31 5.86
CA ILE A 47 7.83 12.03 5.77
C ILE A 47 8.63 11.83 7.07
N TRP A 48 8.00 11.99 8.24
CA TRP A 48 8.69 11.78 9.52
C TRP A 48 9.23 10.35 9.67
N ASN A 49 8.42 9.33 9.34
CA ASN A 49 8.85 7.93 9.42
C ASN A 49 10.01 7.64 8.45
N THR A 50 9.94 8.14 7.22
CA THR A 50 11.03 7.99 6.26
C THR A 50 12.29 8.66 6.78
N THR A 51 12.20 9.88 7.31
CA THR A 51 13.35 10.57 7.90
C THR A 51 13.95 9.78 9.06
N ALA A 52 13.13 9.31 10.01
CA ALA A 52 13.61 8.50 11.14
C ALA A 52 14.35 7.23 10.68
N LYS A 53 13.85 6.56 9.63
CA LYS A 53 14.52 5.38 9.06
C LYS A 53 15.85 5.72 8.38
N LEU A 54 15.92 6.88 7.71
CA LEU A 54 17.17 7.36 7.12
C LEU A 54 18.20 7.72 8.19
N VAL A 55 17.77 8.29 9.32
CA VAL A 55 18.66 8.58 10.46
C VAL A 55 19.19 7.28 11.07
N GLU A 56 18.32 6.29 11.32
CA GLU A 56 18.72 4.94 11.74
C GLU A 56 19.77 4.35 10.78
N GLN A 57 19.49 4.35 9.48
CA GLN A 57 20.40 3.81 8.48
C GLN A 57 21.74 4.57 8.46
N LEU A 58 21.72 5.89 8.58
CA LEU A 58 22.93 6.72 8.60
C LEU A 58 23.82 6.36 9.80
N TYR A 59 23.26 6.27 11.00
CA TYR A 59 24.02 5.98 12.22
C TYR A 59 24.56 4.56 12.23
N PHE A 60 23.77 3.60 11.74
CA PHE A 60 24.24 2.22 11.60
C PHE A 60 25.38 2.13 10.59
N THR A 61 25.19 2.65 9.37
CA THR A 61 26.18 2.50 8.29
C THR A 61 27.45 3.32 8.48
N LYS A 62 27.36 4.55 8.99
CA LYS A 62 28.54 5.43 9.15
C LYS A 62 29.24 5.32 10.49
N PHE A 63 28.49 5.04 11.56
CA PHE A 63 29.02 5.09 12.92
C PHE A 63 28.93 3.75 13.66
N ASN A 64 28.32 2.73 13.05
CA ASN A 64 28.04 1.43 13.66
C ASN A 64 27.26 1.54 14.98
N ILE A 65 26.39 2.54 15.07
CA ILE A 65 25.52 2.75 16.23
C ILE A 65 24.15 2.18 15.89
N THR A 66 23.69 1.24 16.72
CA THR A 66 22.34 0.69 16.58
C THR A 66 21.37 1.54 17.38
N MET A 67 20.31 2.00 16.71
CA MET A 67 19.19 2.68 17.33
C MET A 67 17.92 2.39 16.53
N ILE A 68 16.79 2.30 17.20
CA ILE A 68 15.49 2.00 16.60
C ILE A 68 14.52 3.12 16.99
N PRO A 69 14.43 4.21 16.21
CA PRO A 69 13.59 5.38 16.54
C PRO A 69 12.10 5.08 16.74
N PHE A 70 11.64 3.90 16.30
CA PHE A 70 10.26 3.46 16.41
C PHE A 70 9.94 2.70 17.70
N MET A 71 10.95 2.11 18.36
CA MET A 71 10.78 1.22 19.50
C MET A 71 11.50 1.72 20.74
N ASP A 72 12.69 2.28 20.58
CA ASP A 72 13.53 2.71 21.70
C ASP A 72 12.84 3.79 22.53
N ILE A 73 12.98 3.68 23.85
CA ILE A 73 12.32 4.57 24.81
C ILE A 73 12.79 6.02 24.67
N ASP A 74 14.06 6.22 24.32
CA ASP A 74 14.67 7.54 24.14
C ASP A 74 13.95 8.37 23.07
N PHE A 75 13.34 7.73 22.07
CA PHE A 75 12.62 8.39 20.98
C PHE A 75 11.11 8.55 21.24
N GLU A 76 10.62 8.20 22.43
CA GLU A 76 9.20 8.30 22.76
C GLU A 76 8.68 9.74 22.63
N SER A 77 9.45 10.72 23.10
CA SER A 77 9.11 12.14 23.01
C SER A 77 9.02 12.61 21.55
N ALA A 78 9.93 12.19 20.68
CA ALA A 78 9.88 12.44 19.24
C ALA A 78 8.65 11.83 18.57
N ARG A 79 8.27 10.59 18.94
CA ARG A 79 7.04 9.97 18.47
C ARG A 79 5.79 10.72 18.95
N LYS A 80 5.77 11.15 20.22
CA LYS A 80 4.69 11.97 20.80
C LYS A 80 4.57 13.32 20.10
N ALA A 81 5.68 13.99 19.78
CA ALA A 81 5.69 15.23 19.01
C ALA A 81 5.04 15.07 17.64
N ARG A 82 5.45 14.04 16.88
CA ARG A 82 4.82 13.67 15.60
C ARG A 82 3.32 13.44 15.74
N ASP A 83 2.90 12.63 16.70
CA ASP A 83 1.49 12.28 16.84
C ASP A 83 0.63 13.45 17.34
N SER A 84 1.17 14.31 18.21
CA SER A 84 0.54 15.57 18.61
C SER A 84 0.32 16.49 17.40
N ARG A 85 1.34 16.69 16.56
CA ARG A 85 1.20 17.49 15.35
C ARG A 85 0.20 16.89 14.37
N ARG A 86 0.19 15.57 14.21
CA ARG A 86 -0.81 14.88 13.38
C ARG A 86 -2.23 15.09 13.89
N LYS A 87 -2.47 15.02 15.21
CA LYS A 87 -3.78 15.32 15.80
C LYS A 87 -4.23 16.75 15.50
N LYS A 88 -3.34 17.74 15.61
CA LYS A 88 -3.63 19.13 15.25
C LYS A 88 -4.04 19.28 13.77
N LEU A 89 -3.28 18.65 12.86
CA LEU A 89 -3.61 18.66 11.43
C LEU A 89 -4.89 17.86 11.11
N GLN A 90 -5.19 16.81 11.86
CA GLN A 90 -6.41 16.03 11.67
C GLN A 90 -7.67 16.81 12.06
N ALA A 91 -7.57 17.74 13.01
CA ALA A 91 -8.68 18.61 13.39
C ALA A 91 -9.13 19.49 12.21
N ILE A 92 -8.20 19.91 11.35
CA ILE A 92 -8.48 20.74 10.17
C ILE A 92 -9.04 19.87 9.02
N PRO A 93 -10.27 20.12 8.52
CA PRO A 93 -10.92 19.28 7.51
C PRO A 93 -10.07 19.04 6.24
N GLU A 94 -9.45 20.08 5.69
CA GLU A 94 -8.64 20.01 4.47
C GLU A 94 -7.33 19.22 4.63
N LYS A 95 -6.82 19.15 5.87
CA LYS A 95 -5.57 18.46 6.21
C LYS A 95 -5.82 17.04 6.73
N ARG A 96 -7.07 16.72 7.08
CA ARG A 96 -7.53 15.40 7.49
C ARG A 96 -7.33 14.37 6.36
N LYS A 97 -7.09 13.13 6.75
CA LYS A 97 -7.15 12.01 5.80
C LYS A 97 -8.62 11.77 5.51
N ILE A 98 -9.07 12.09 4.31
CA ILE A 98 -10.39 11.72 3.84
C ILE A 98 -10.35 10.20 3.57
N SER A 99 -11.29 9.45 4.14
CA SER A 99 -11.48 8.06 3.75
C SER A 99 -11.78 8.04 2.26
N SER A 100 -11.06 7.26 1.48
CA SER A 100 -11.41 7.03 0.08
C SER A 100 -12.83 6.48 0.03
N CYS A 101 -13.77 7.26 -0.50
CA CYS A 101 -15.08 6.74 -0.85
C CYS A 101 -14.88 5.67 -1.93
N ALA A 102 -15.74 4.65 -1.95
CA ALA A 102 -15.77 3.72 -3.05
C ALA A 102 -15.96 4.50 -4.36
N ILE A 103 -15.21 4.14 -5.39
CA ILE A 103 -15.42 4.69 -6.73
C ILE A 103 -16.87 4.37 -7.13
N ASP A 104 -17.62 5.39 -7.57
CA ASP A 104 -18.98 5.17 -8.04
C ASP A 104 -18.98 4.33 -9.33
N GLU A 105 -20.13 3.75 -9.66
CA GLU A 105 -20.25 2.81 -10.77
C GLU A 105 -19.94 3.46 -12.14
N VAL A 106 -20.24 4.75 -12.28
CA VAL A 106 -20.00 5.51 -13.52
C VAL A 106 -18.51 5.68 -13.75
N ASN A 107 -17.78 6.14 -12.73
CA ASN A 107 -16.34 6.33 -12.77
C ASN A 107 -15.60 5.00 -12.84
N TYR A 108 -16.11 3.95 -12.18
CA TYR A 108 -15.59 2.59 -12.30
C TYR A 108 -15.61 2.10 -13.75
N LYS A 109 -16.77 2.19 -14.42
CA LYS A 109 -16.92 1.79 -15.83
C LYS A 109 -15.99 2.59 -16.74
N LYS A 110 -15.85 3.91 -16.51
CA LYS A 110 -14.91 4.76 -17.26
C LYS A 110 -13.46 4.31 -17.12
N VAL A 111 -13.01 4.02 -15.89
CA VAL A 111 -11.62 3.62 -15.62
C VAL A 111 -11.29 2.26 -16.23
N ILE A 112 -12.25 1.32 -16.23
CA ILE A 112 -12.06 -0.01 -16.84
C ILE A 112 -12.05 0.06 -18.36
N ASN A 113 -12.99 0.79 -18.95
CA ASN A 113 -13.10 0.93 -20.40
C ASN A 113 -11.95 1.76 -21.01
N HIS A 114 -11.13 2.41 -20.18
CA HIS A 114 -9.94 3.10 -20.64
C HIS A 114 -8.82 2.15 -21.09
N TRP A 115 -8.82 0.89 -20.61
CA TRP A 115 -7.77 -0.06 -20.91
C TRP A 115 -8.10 -0.91 -22.14
N ASP A 116 -7.12 -1.01 -23.04
CA ASP A 116 -7.21 -1.73 -24.31
C ASP A 116 -6.90 -3.24 -24.13
N GLU A 117 -7.90 -4.09 -24.37
CA GLU A 117 -7.83 -5.56 -24.23
C GLU A 117 -6.99 -6.24 -25.32
N ASP A 118 -6.74 -5.56 -26.44
CA ASP A 118 -5.91 -6.09 -27.53
C ASP A 118 -4.42 -6.05 -27.17
N THR A 119 -4.05 -5.27 -26.15
CA THR A 119 -2.68 -5.24 -25.61
C THR A 119 -2.57 -6.09 -24.35
N PRO A 120 -1.51 -6.91 -24.18
CA PRO A 120 -1.31 -7.70 -22.96
C PRO A 120 -1.33 -6.86 -21.67
N SER A 121 -0.74 -5.65 -21.72
CA SER A 121 -0.70 -4.71 -20.59
C SER A 121 -2.07 -4.12 -20.26
N GLY A 122 -2.86 -3.77 -21.29
CA GLY A 122 -4.19 -3.23 -21.09
C GLY A 122 -5.17 -4.30 -20.59
N LEU A 123 -5.14 -5.51 -21.16
CA LEU A 123 -5.94 -6.64 -20.69
C LEU A 123 -5.64 -6.96 -19.22
N GLN A 124 -4.36 -7.07 -18.84
CA GLN A 124 -3.95 -7.33 -17.46
C GLN A 124 -4.43 -6.26 -16.48
N LYS A 125 -4.27 -4.98 -16.84
CA LYS A 125 -4.74 -3.88 -15.98
C LYS A 125 -6.26 -3.85 -15.87
N LYS A 126 -6.97 -4.16 -16.94
CA LYS A 126 -8.43 -4.25 -16.95
C LYS A 126 -8.92 -5.38 -16.05
N ASN A 127 -8.36 -6.59 -16.21
CA ASN A 127 -8.68 -7.73 -15.36
C ASN A 127 -8.40 -7.42 -13.88
N TYR A 128 -7.24 -6.84 -13.60
CA TYR A 128 -6.85 -6.45 -12.25
C TYR A 128 -7.89 -5.54 -11.57
N LEU A 129 -8.33 -4.48 -12.26
CA LEU A 129 -9.29 -3.52 -11.72
C LEU A 129 -10.67 -4.14 -11.51
N ILE A 130 -11.07 -5.05 -12.39
CA ILE A 130 -12.33 -5.79 -12.26
C ILE A 130 -12.25 -6.74 -11.07
N ALA A 131 -11.25 -7.63 -11.05
CA ALA A 131 -11.05 -8.60 -9.98
C ALA A 131 -10.87 -7.92 -8.61
N ALA A 132 -10.17 -6.79 -8.54
CA ALA A 132 -9.99 -6.04 -7.29
C ALA A 132 -11.33 -5.55 -6.71
N LYS A 133 -12.27 -5.13 -7.55
CA LYS A 133 -13.62 -4.74 -7.12
C LYS A 133 -14.43 -5.96 -6.69
N GLU A 134 -14.53 -6.97 -7.55
CA GLU A 134 -15.36 -8.16 -7.32
C GLU A 134 -14.90 -8.95 -6.09
N LEU A 135 -13.58 -9.06 -5.89
CA LEU A 135 -13.00 -9.74 -4.73
C LEU A 135 -12.85 -8.82 -3.51
N ALA A 136 -13.37 -7.59 -3.57
CA ALA A 136 -13.29 -6.58 -2.52
C ALA A 136 -11.87 -6.43 -1.93
N TRP A 137 -10.85 -6.37 -2.80
CA TRP A 137 -9.47 -6.20 -2.37
C TRP A 137 -9.27 -4.79 -1.81
N ARG A 138 -8.89 -4.71 -0.53
CA ARG A 138 -8.54 -3.47 0.13
C ARG A 138 -7.03 -3.23 0.08
N GLY A 139 -6.62 -2.02 -0.28
CA GLY A 139 -5.21 -1.59 -0.25
C GLY A 139 -4.33 -2.32 -1.27
N GLY A 140 -3.05 -2.53 -0.92
CA GLY A 140 -2.06 -3.17 -1.81
C GLY A 140 -2.24 -4.68 -2.01
N LYS A 141 -3.33 -5.30 -1.56
CA LYS A 141 -3.57 -6.75 -1.73
C LYS A 141 -3.57 -7.16 -3.20
N GLY A 142 -4.09 -6.29 -4.06
CA GLY A 142 -4.05 -6.53 -5.49
C GLY A 142 -2.66 -6.39 -6.12
N ALA A 143 -1.74 -5.65 -5.51
CA ALA A 143 -0.36 -5.53 -6.02
C ALA A 143 0.42 -6.87 -5.98
N TYR A 144 -0.10 -7.86 -5.24
CA TYR A 144 0.44 -9.23 -5.17
C TYR A 144 -0.44 -10.25 -5.88
N CYS A 145 -1.42 -9.79 -6.69
CA CYS A 145 -2.26 -10.66 -7.50
C CYS A 145 -1.42 -11.29 -8.62
N LEU A 146 -1.36 -12.62 -8.67
CA LEU A 146 -0.73 -13.37 -9.74
C LEU A 146 -1.78 -14.23 -10.44
N LEU A 147 -1.73 -14.28 -11.78
CA LEU A 147 -2.73 -14.99 -12.59
C LEU A 147 -2.85 -16.48 -12.23
N HIS A 148 -1.72 -17.12 -11.91
CA HIS A 148 -1.71 -18.54 -11.53
C HIS A 148 -2.35 -18.84 -10.16
N TYR A 149 -2.78 -17.81 -9.42
CA TYR A 149 -3.61 -17.98 -8.21
C TYR A 149 -5.10 -18.09 -8.54
N PHE A 150 -5.51 -17.92 -9.81
CA PHE A 150 -6.87 -18.17 -10.25
C PHE A 150 -7.01 -19.60 -10.76
N LYS A 151 -8.04 -20.31 -10.30
CA LYS A 151 -8.44 -21.62 -10.80
C LYS A 151 -9.94 -21.67 -11.06
N SER A 152 -10.36 -22.44 -12.06
CA SER A 152 -11.78 -22.74 -12.22
C SER A 152 -12.26 -23.49 -10.98
N GLU A 153 -13.32 -23.00 -10.35
CA GLU A 153 -13.96 -23.68 -9.23
C GLU A 153 -14.65 -24.96 -9.74
N VAL A 154 -14.53 -26.02 -8.95
CA VAL A 154 -15.21 -27.30 -9.15
C VAL A 154 -16.09 -27.62 -7.96
N ASP A 155 -17.28 -28.16 -8.20
CA ASP A 155 -18.18 -28.60 -7.14
C ASP A 155 -17.69 -29.91 -6.48
N SER A 156 -18.42 -30.37 -5.46
CA SER A 156 -18.13 -31.62 -4.75
C SER A 156 -18.22 -32.87 -5.64
N SER A 157 -18.79 -32.75 -6.84
CA SER A 157 -18.91 -33.82 -7.83
C SER A 157 -17.86 -33.71 -8.95
N GLY A 158 -16.98 -32.70 -8.88
CA GLY A 158 -15.94 -32.44 -9.87
C GLY A 158 -16.40 -31.66 -11.11
N ASN A 159 -17.63 -31.16 -11.15
CA ASN A 159 -18.13 -30.35 -12.25
C ASN A 159 -17.71 -28.88 -12.10
N ARG A 160 -17.43 -28.22 -13.22
CA ARG A 160 -17.09 -26.79 -13.21
C ARG A 160 -18.32 -25.95 -12.88
N THR A 161 -18.21 -25.09 -11.87
CA THR A 161 -19.30 -24.18 -11.46
C THR A 161 -19.43 -22.96 -12.37
N GLY A 162 -18.40 -22.68 -13.19
CA GLY A 162 -18.31 -21.48 -14.00
C GLY A 162 -17.76 -20.26 -13.24
N HIS A 163 -17.37 -20.43 -11.97
CA HIS A 163 -16.66 -19.42 -11.20
C HIS A 163 -15.14 -19.60 -11.31
N TYR A 164 -14.41 -18.53 -11.02
CA TYR A 164 -12.97 -18.59 -10.82
C TYR A 164 -12.62 -18.27 -9.38
N GLU A 165 -12.00 -19.22 -8.70
CA GLU A 165 -11.51 -19.08 -7.35
C GLU A 165 -10.12 -18.44 -7.38
N TYR A 166 -9.94 -17.36 -6.63
CA TYR A 166 -8.65 -16.79 -6.30
C TYR A 166 -8.20 -17.31 -4.94
N ASN A 167 -7.07 -18.03 -4.92
CA ASN A 167 -6.40 -18.40 -3.69
C ASN A 167 -4.88 -18.42 -3.89
N SER A 168 -4.15 -17.63 -3.09
CA SER A 168 -2.68 -17.58 -3.16
C SER A 168 -2.01 -18.90 -2.76
N ILE A 169 -2.72 -19.79 -2.06
CA ILE A 169 -2.22 -21.13 -1.74
C ILE A 169 -1.99 -21.99 -2.98
N PHE A 170 -2.65 -21.68 -4.10
CA PHE A 170 -2.50 -22.46 -5.34
C PHE A 170 -1.10 -22.40 -5.94
N SER A 171 -0.27 -21.47 -5.51
CA SER A 171 1.13 -21.34 -5.94
C SER A 171 2.15 -21.97 -5.02
N LYS A 172 1.77 -22.31 -3.78
CA LYS A 172 2.68 -22.93 -2.84
C LYS A 172 2.60 -24.44 -3.00
N THR A 173 3.70 -25.04 -3.46
CA THR A 173 4.01 -26.40 -3.05
C THR A 173 4.04 -26.44 -1.52
N ARG A 174 3.57 -27.53 -0.91
CA ARG A 174 3.21 -27.72 0.52
C ARG A 174 4.21 -27.28 1.62
N GLN A 175 5.32 -26.61 1.31
CA GLN A 175 6.31 -26.17 2.29
C GLN A 175 6.24 -24.64 2.47
N GLY A 176 5.67 -24.19 3.59
CA GLY A 176 5.89 -22.82 4.08
C GLY A 176 4.64 -22.01 4.40
N GLY A 177 4.02 -22.33 5.53
CA GLY A 177 3.52 -21.34 6.51
C GLY A 177 2.58 -20.23 6.03
N ALA A 178 1.73 -20.44 5.02
CA ALA A 178 0.54 -19.60 4.88
C ALA A 178 -0.49 -20.04 5.93
N SER A 179 -1.23 -19.09 6.50
CA SER A 179 -2.34 -19.38 7.41
C SER A 179 -3.27 -20.40 6.77
N LEU A 180 -3.72 -21.39 7.54
CA LEU A 180 -4.76 -22.36 7.16
C LEU A 180 -6.12 -21.69 6.83
N THR A 181 -6.18 -20.36 6.90
CA THR A 181 -7.38 -19.52 6.75
C THR A 181 -7.27 -18.50 5.60
N CYS A 182 -6.49 -18.78 4.55
CA CYS A 182 -6.60 -18.00 3.32
C CYS A 182 -8.01 -18.20 2.73
N GLU A 183 -8.92 -17.27 3.06
CA GLU A 183 -10.28 -17.23 2.51
C GLU A 183 -10.20 -17.14 0.97
N SER A 184 -10.64 -18.23 0.33
CA SER A 184 -10.89 -18.27 -1.09
C SER A 184 -11.94 -17.23 -1.47
N LYS A 185 -11.70 -16.53 -2.57
CA LYS A 185 -12.65 -15.54 -3.10
C LYS A 185 -12.99 -15.90 -4.54
N CYS A 186 -14.27 -15.85 -4.88
CA CYS A 186 -14.73 -16.29 -6.20
C CYS A 186 -15.15 -15.11 -7.07
N LEU A 187 -14.68 -15.10 -8.32
CA LEU A 187 -15.22 -14.29 -9.40
C LEU A 187 -16.47 -14.97 -9.94
N ILE A 188 -17.56 -14.21 -10.02
CA ILE A 188 -18.88 -14.68 -10.47
C ILE A 188 -19.11 -14.17 -11.91
N PRO A 189 -19.62 -15.00 -12.83
CA PRO A 189 -19.89 -14.57 -14.19
C PRO A 189 -20.96 -13.49 -14.22
N ASN A 190 -20.65 -12.36 -14.87
CA ASN A 190 -21.62 -11.33 -15.16
C ASN A 190 -22.26 -11.60 -16.54
N ARG A 191 -23.51 -12.07 -16.54
CA ARG A 191 -24.27 -12.36 -17.77
C ARG A 191 -24.92 -11.12 -18.39
N GLU A 192 -25.12 -10.07 -17.60
CA GLU A 192 -25.79 -8.84 -18.05
C GLU A 192 -24.84 -7.93 -18.84
N ASN A 193 -23.55 -7.94 -18.50
CA ASN A 193 -22.54 -7.19 -19.21
C ASN A 193 -21.30 -8.06 -19.51
N PRO A 194 -21.29 -8.74 -20.68
CA PRO A 194 -20.18 -9.61 -21.09
C PRO A 194 -18.82 -8.91 -21.12
N ASN A 195 -18.78 -7.63 -21.52
CA ASN A 195 -17.55 -6.83 -21.64
C ASN A 195 -16.96 -6.39 -20.29
N LEU A 196 -17.71 -6.58 -19.19
CA LEU A 196 -17.26 -6.35 -17.82
C LEU A 196 -17.30 -7.64 -17.01
N CYS A 197 -17.41 -8.79 -17.68
CA CYS A 197 -17.51 -10.07 -17.01
C CYS A 197 -16.15 -10.46 -16.41
N PRO A 198 -16.02 -10.53 -15.07
CA PRO A 198 -14.75 -10.85 -14.42
C PRO A 198 -14.23 -12.22 -14.85
N VAL A 199 -15.13 -13.20 -14.96
CA VAL A 199 -14.80 -14.57 -15.41
C VAL A 199 -14.36 -14.57 -16.87
N GLY A 200 -15.01 -13.80 -17.75
CA GLY A 200 -14.67 -13.72 -19.17
C GLY A 200 -13.26 -13.18 -19.38
N ILE A 201 -12.98 -12.02 -18.76
CA ILE A 201 -11.69 -11.33 -18.89
C ILE A 201 -10.55 -12.13 -18.22
N THR A 202 -10.80 -12.72 -17.04
CA THR A 202 -9.81 -13.59 -16.40
C THR A 202 -9.50 -14.83 -17.26
N LYS A 203 -10.51 -15.43 -17.90
CA LYS A 203 -10.31 -16.58 -18.77
C LYS A 203 -9.52 -16.21 -20.03
N GLU A 204 -9.77 -15.04 -20.60
CA GLU A 204 -9.01 -14.53 -21.75
C GLU A 204 -7.54 -14.29 -21.39
N GLU A 205 -7.27 -13.64 -20.25
CA GLU A 205 -5.90 -13.38 -19.80
C GLU A 205 -5.15 -14.68 -19.48
N LEU A 206 -5.81 -15.66 -18.84
CA LEU A 206 -5.24 -16.99 -18.59
C LEU A 206 -4.98 -17.79 -19.87
N GLY A 207 -5.69 -17.51 -20.96
CA GLY A 207 -5.47 -18.15 -22.26
C GLY A 207 -4.35 -17.53 -23.09
N LYS A 208 -3.93 -16.29 -22.76
CA LYS A 208 -2.86 -15.54 -23.44
C LYS A 208 -1.48 -15.66 -22.75
N GLY A 209 -1.43 -16.12 -21.50
CA GLY A 209 -0.20 -16.30 -20.71
C GLY A 209 0.29 -17.74 -20.68
#